data_AF-B6DPG0-F1
#
_entry.id   AF-B6DPG0-F1
#
_cell.length_a   1.000
_cell.length_b   1.000
_cell.length_c   1.000
_cell.angle_alpha   90.00
_cell.angle_beta   90.00
_cell.angle_gamma   90.00
#
_symmetry.space_group_name_H-M   'P 1'
#
loop_
_entity.id
_entity.type
_entity.pdbx_description
1 polymer ?
#
loop_
_entity_poly.entity_id
_entity_poly.type
_entity_poly.pdbx_seq_one_letter_code
_entity_poly.pdbx_strand_id
1 'polypeptide(L)'
;SLDVKQITALAQFWGEPGTNGQHAFYQLIHQGTQLVPGDFIAPAISHNPIANNLHHKLLLANFLAQTEALMKGKSEEEAKGELEASGVAAEKLKVLLPHKVFLGNRPTNTIVVKKVSPFTLGALIAMY
;
A
#
# COMPACT_ATOMS: atom_id res chain seq x y z
N SER A 1 38.88 7.86 -8.19
CA SER A 1 38.21 7.96 -9.51
C SER A 1 36.72 7.76 -9.30
N LEU A 2 35.97 8.85 -9.18
CA LEU A 2 34.51 8.84 -9.21
C LEU A 2 34.12 8.89 -10.68
N ASP A 3 33.53 7.80 -11.21
CA ASP A 3 33.01 7.78 -12.57
C ASP A 3 31.49 7.86 -12.54
N VAL A 4 31.01 8.77 -13.38
CA VAL A 4 29.64 9.26 -13.50
C VAL A 4 28.94 8.45 -14.58
N LYS A 5 27.84 7.76 -14.23
CA LYS A 5 26.76 7.41 -15.17
C LYS A 5 25.44 7.84 -14.54
N GLN A 6 25.05 9.11 -14.69
CA GLN A 6 24.19 9.65 -15.76
C GLN A 6 22.80 9.01 -15.85
N ILE A 7 21.82 9.86 -15.50
CA ILE A 7 20.45 9.95 -15.99
C ILE A 7 19.44 8.97 -15.38
N THR A 8 18.74 9.41 -14.34
CA THR A 8 17.33 9.01 -14.15
C THR A 8 16.46 10.22 -14.50
N ALA A 9 16.02 10.24 -15.75
CA ALA A 9 14.94 11.10 -16.21
C ALA A 9 13.65 10.77 -15.42
N LEU A 10 12.78 11.78 -15.27
CA LEU A 10 11.42 11.78 -14.73
C LEU A 10 10.91 10.42 -14.22
N ALA A 11 10.66 10.31 -12.90
CA ALA A 11 9.96 9.16 -12.34
C ALA A 11 8.65 8.93 -13.09
N GLN A 12 8.39 7.70 -13.53
CA GLN A 12 7.11 7.32 -14.12
C GLN A 12 6.05 7.42 -13.02
N PHE A 13 5.18 8.44 -13.10
CA PHE A 13 4.04 8.56 -12.19
C PHE A 13 2.88 7.71 -12.69
N TRP A 14 2.39 6.82 -11.84
CA TRP A 14 1.22 5.99 -12.09
C TRP A 14 0.49 5.76 -10.76
N GLY A 15 -0.84 5.62 -10.80
CA GLY A 15 -1.65 5.44 -9.60
C GLY A 15 -3.14 5.37 -9.93
N GLU A 16 -3.91 4.79 -9.02
CA GLU A 16 -5.37 4.68 -9.10
C GLU A 16 -5.99 4.99 -7.73
N PRO A 17 -7.23 5.51 -7.67
CA PRO A 17 -7.93 5.69 -6.41
C PRO A 17 -8.16 4.33 -5.71
N GLY A 18 -7.87 4.27 -4.41
CA GLY A 18 -8.23 3.10 -3.58
C GLY A 18 -9.75 3.00 -3.41
N THR A 19 -10.39 1.83 -3.46
CA THR A 19 -9.92 0.43 -3.43
C THR A 19 -9.63 -0.21 -4.80
N ASN A 20 -9.79 0.51 -5.92
CA ASN A 20 -9.68 -0.09 -7.26
C ASN A 20 -8.23 -0.47 -7.59
N GLY A 21 -7.26 0.40 -7.26
CA GLY A 21 -5.83 0.10 -7.46
C GLY A 21 -5.29 -1.06 -6.62
N GLN A 22 -5.97 -1.42 -5.52
CA GLN A 22 -5.58 -2.52 -4.63
C GLN A 22 -5.67 -3.89 -5.30
N HIS A 23 -6.47 -4.01 -6.37
CA HIS A 23 -6.66 -5.26 -7.12
C HIS A 23 -5.83 -5.36 -8.41
N ALA A 24 -5.16 -4.28 -8.84
CA ALA A 24 -4.47 -4.24 -10.14
C ALA A 24 -2.94 -4.34 -10.04
N PHE A 25 -2.31 -3.64 -9.08
CA PHE A 25 -0.83 -3.51 -9.08
C PHE A 25 -0.14 -3.76 -7.74
N TYR A 26 -0.92 -3.94 -6.67
CA TYR A 26 -0.37 -4.11 -5.32
C TYR A 26 0.40 -5.42 -5.17
N GLN A 27 0.06 -6.46 -5.94
CA GLN A 27 0.86 -7.70 -5.96
C GLN A 27 2.30 -7.45 -6.43
N LEU A 28 2.48 -6.56 -7.43
CA LEU A 28 3.80 -6.20 -7.93
C LEU A 28 4.54 -5.28 -6.95
N ILE A 29 3.84 -4.36 -6.28
CA ILE A 29 4.44 -3.50 -5.25
C ILE A 29 4.77 -4.28 -3.97
N HIS A 30 4.06 -5.37 -3.65
CA HIS A 30 4.25 -6.20 -2.46
C HIS A 30 5.18 -7.41 -2.67
N GLN A 31 5.32 -7.93 -3.89
CA GLN A 31 6.17 -9.11 -4.18
C GLN A 31 7.11 -8.94 -5.37
N GLY A 32 7.07 -7.80 -6.07
CA GLY A 32 8.01 -7.50 -7.14
C GLY A 32 9.43 -7.25 -6.62
N THR A 33 10.40 -7.33 -7.53
CA THR A 33 11.83 -7.15 -7.22
C THR A 33 12.26 -5.67 -7.20
N GLN A 34 11.37 -4.76 -7.63
CA GLN A 34 11.66 -3.33 -7.69
C GLN A 34 11.13 -2.60 -6.45
N LEU A 35 11.97 -1.72 -5.89
CA LEU A 35 11.56 -0.79 -4.85
C LEU A 35 10.79 0.36 -5.50
N VAL A 36 9.49 0.48 -5.20
CA VAL A 36 8.65 1.57 -5.68
C VAL A 36 8.22 2.42 -4.49
N PRO A 37 8.82 3.61 -4.27
CA PRO A 37 8.32 4.53 -3.27
C PRO A 37 6.92 5.02 -3.67
N GLY A 38 6.01 5.12 -2.70
CA GLY A 38 4.62 5.49 -2.96
C GLY A 38 4.07 6.52 -1.96
N ASP A 39 3.37 7.52 -2.49
CA ASP A 39 2.65 8.50 -1.68
C ASP A 39 1.18 8.09 -1.56
N PHE A 40 0.77 7.87 -0.31
CA PHE A 40 -0.58 7.48 0.06
C PHE A 40 -1.31 8.70 0.59
N ILE A 41 -2.32 9.18 -0.15
CA ILE A 41 -3.11 10.36 0.22
C ILE A 41 -4.55 9.97 0.51
N ALA A 42 -5.08 10.37 1.67
CA ALA A 42 -6.49 10.14 2.02
C ALA A 42 -7.11 11.30 2.82
N PRO A 43 -8.40 11.64 2.58
CA PRO A 43 -9.14 12.51 3.48
C PRO A 43 -9.63 11.76 4.72
N ALA A 44 -9.59 12.40 5.89
CA ALA A 44 -10.15 11.88 7.14
C ALA A 44 -11.69 11.96 7.20
N ILE A 45 -12.29 12.83 6.39
CA ILE A 45 -13.74 13.07 6.34
C ILE A 45 -14.25 12.85 4.90
N SER A 46 -15.19 11.94 4.75
CA SER A 46 -15.91 11.69 3.50
C SER A 46 -16.90 12.80 3.16
N HIS A 47 -17.09 13.07 1.87
CA HIS A 47 -18.25 13.84 1.38
C HIS A 47 -19.54 13.02 1.40
N ASN A 48 -19.42 11.69 1.40
CA ASN A 48 -20.53 10.75 1.30
C ASN A 48 -20.50 9.79 2.52
N PRO A 49 -20.98 10.20 3.71
CA PRO A 49 -20.97 9.39 4.91
C PRO A 49 -22.08 8.32 4.93
N ILE A 50 -22.20 7.56 3.84
CA ILE A 50 -23.20 6.50 3.69
C ILE A 50 -22.99 5.37 4.70
N ALA A 51 -24.09 4.70 5.08
CA ALA A 51 -24.10 3.61 6.06
C ALA A 51 -23.36 3.98 7.37
N ASN A 52 -23.69 5.14 7.97
CA ASN A 52 -23.03 5.65 9.18
C ASN A 52 -21.49 5.73 9.04
N ASN A 53 -21.03 6.16 7.87
CA ASN A 53 -19.62 6.30 7.52
C ASN A 53 -18.84 4.97 7.46
N LEU A 54 -19.51 3.82 7.40
CA LEU A 54 -18.88 2.49 7.39
C LEU A 54 -17.90 2.34 6.22
N HIS A 55 -18.31 2.76 5.01
CA HIS A 55 -17.46 2.66 3.81
C HIS A 55 -16.15 3.45 3.97
N HIS A 56 -16.22 4.65 4.54
CA HIS A 56 -15.04 5.48 4.73
C HIS A 56 -14.12 4.92 5.83
N LYS A 57 -14.70 4.33 6.89
CA LYS A 57 -13.92 3.62 7.91
C LYS A 57 -13.15 2.43 7.31
N LEU A 58 -13.81 1.62 6.49
CA LEU A 58 -13.15 0.49 5.80
C LEU A 58 -12.06 0.97 4.83
N LEU A 59 -12.32 2.05 4.10
CA LEU A 59 -11.32 2.67 3.22
C LEU A 59 -10.08 3.12 4.00
N LEU A 60 -10.26 3.84 5.11
CA LEU A 60 -9.14 4.31 5.95
C LEU A 60 -8.41 3.16 6.66
N ALA A 61 -9.13 2.13 7.10
CA ALA A 61 -8.52 0.93 7.66
C ALA A 61 -7.62 0.24 6.63
N ASN A 62 -8.09 0.06 5.40
CA ASN A 62 -7.28 -0.50 4.32
C ASN A 62 -6.10 0.42 3.97
N PHE A 63 -6.31 1.73 3.91
CA PHE A 63 -5.25 2.70 3.63
C PHE A 63 -4.09 2.57 4.64
N LEU A 64 -4.39 2.54 5.94
CA LEU A 64 -3.38 2.39 6.99
C LEU A 64 -2.75 1.00 7.01
N ALA A 65 -3.55 -0.05 6.83
CA ALA A 65 -3.06 -1.42 6.79
C ALA A 65 -2.09 -1.64 5.62
N GLN A 66 -2.29 -0.96 4.49
CA GLN A 66 -1.40 -1.06 3.33
C GLN A 66 -0.03 -0.42 3.59
N THR A 67 0.01 0.78 4.16
CA THR A 67 1.29 1.44 4.48
C THR A 67 2.03 0.69 5.59
N GLU A 68 1.29 0.14 6.57
CA GLU A 68 1.85 -0.74 7.60
C GLU A 68 2.41 -2.04 7.02
N ALA A 69 1.69 -2.71 6.13
CA ALA A 69 2.15 -3.95 5.49
C ALA A 69 3.40 -3.72 4.62
N LEU A 70 3.49 -2.59 3.92
CA LEU A 70 4.68 -2.20 3.15
C LEU A 70 5.88 -1.94 4.06
N MET A 71 5.66 -1.37 5.24
CA MET A 71 6.71 -1.13 6.23
C MET A 71 7.17 -2.42 6.91
N LYS A 72 6.25 -3.18 7.49
CA LYS A 72 6.56 -4.36 8.33
C LYS A 72 6.86 -5.61 7.53
N GLY A 73 6.19 -5.80 6.40
CA GLY A 73 6.16 -7.10 5.73
C GLY A 73 5.40 -8.15 6.54
N LYS A 74 5.72 -9.42 6.27
CA LYS A 74 5.23 -10.61 6.97
C LYS A 74 6.29 -11.69 6.87
N SER A 75 6.77 -12.16 8.02
CA SER A 75 7.82 -13.18 8.07
C SER A 75 7.28 -14.57 7.65
N GLU A 76 8.19 -15.50 7.40
CA GLU A 76 7.83 -16.88 7.10
C GLU A 76 7.12 -17.56 8.27
N GLU A 77 7.55 -17.28 9.50
CA GLU A 77 6.93 -17.80 10.72
C GLU A 77 5.51 -17.27 10.91
N GLU A 78 5.29 -15.98 10.69
CA GLU A 78 3.97 -15.35 10.77
C GLU A 78 3.02 -15.90 9.69
N ALA A 79 3.50 -15.98 8.44
CA ALA A 79 2.73 -16.53 7.32
C ALA A 79 2.38 -18.01 7.54
N LYS A 80 3.30 -18.78 8.11
CA LYS A 80 3.08 -20.19 8.47
C LYS A 80 2.03 -20.33 9.57
N GLY A 81 2.16 -19.55 10.65
CA GLY A 81 1.20 -19.56 11.77
C GLY A 81 -0.22 -19.23 11.32
N GLU A 82 -0.39 -18.25 10.43
CA GLU A 82 -1.69 -17.91 9.84
C GLU A 82 -2.25 -19.03 8.96
N LEU A 83 -1.41 -19.66 8.13
CA LEU A 83 -1.83 -20.76 7.26
C LEU A 83 -2.28 -21.98 8.06
N GLU A 84 -1.55 -22.32 9.13
CA GLU A 84 -1.91 -23.39 10.05
C GLU A 84 -3.21 -23.10 10.79
N ALA A 85 -3.38 -21.87 11.31
CA ALA A 85 -4.61 -21.43 11.97
C ALA A 85 -5.83 -21.44 11.03
N SER A 86 -5.62 -21.22 9.74
CA SER A 86 -6.67 -21.28 8.72
C SER A 86 -7.04 -22.70 8.28
N GLY A 87 -6.43 -23.74 8.86
CA GLY A 87 -6.75 -25.15 8.60
C GLY A 87 -6.22 -25.68 7.26
N VAL A 88 -5.20 -25.06 6.68
CA VAL A 88 -4.59 -25.51 5.41
C VAL A 88 -3.81 -26.81 5.63
N ALA A 89 -4.09 -27.82 4.80
CA ALA A 89 -3.36 -29.09 4.84
C ALA A 89 -1.85 -28.90 4.60
N ALA A 90 -1.02 -29.69 5.30
CA ALA A 90 0.45 -29.56 5.30
C ALA A 90 1.08 -29.59 3.90
N GLU A 91 0.48 -30.33 2.96
CA GLU A 91 0.93 -30.41 1.56
C GLU A 91 0.70 -29.09 0.82
N LYS A 92 -0.44 -28.42 1.06
CA LYS A 92 -0.75 -27.11 0.48
C LYS A 92 0.01 -25.99 1.17
N LEU A 93 0.34 -26.16 2.45
CA LEU A 93 1.11 -25.18 3.22
C LEU A 93 2.48 -24.91 2.58
N LYS A 94 3.22 -25.97 2.20
CA LYS A 94 4.53 -25.82 1.54
C LYS A 94 4.47 -25.06 0.21
N VAL A 95 3.36 -25.20 -0.52
CA VAL A 95 3.16 -24.51 -1.80
C VAL A 95 2.75 -23.06 -1.58
N LEU A 96 1.91 -22.78 -0.58
CA LEU A 96 1.34 -21.45 -0.34
C LEU A 96 2.27 -20.52 0.45
N LEU A 97 3.16 -21.07 1.27
CA LEU A 97 4.01 -20.31 2.17
C LEU A 97 4.87 -19.25 1.44
N PRO A 98 5.60 -19.57 0.35
CA PRO A 98 6.42 -18.57 -0.34
C PRO A 98 5.60 -17.42 -0.93
N HIS A 99 4.33 -17.66 -1.28
CA HIS A 99 3.42 -16.66 -1.83
C HIS A 99 2.78 -15.76 -0.78
N LYS A 100 2.98 -16.05 0.51
CA LYS A 100 2.44 -15.27 1.64
C LYS A 100 3.50 -14.52 2.46
N VAL A 101 4.77 -14.73 2.17
CA VAL A 101 5.88 -13.96 2.75
C VAL A 101 5.95 -12.58 2.08
N PHE A 102 6.11 -11.54 2.89
CA PHE A 102 6.31 -10.17 2.41
C PHE A 102 7.57 -9.60 3.06
N LEU A 103 8.53 -9.13 2.26
CA LEU A 103 9.83 -8.66 2.77
C LEU A 103 9.73 -7.36 3.58
N GLY A 104 8.66 -6.57 3.39
CA GLY A 104 8.51 -5.26 4.02
C GLY A 104 9.61 -4.28 3.60
N ASN A 105 9.91 -3.32 4.49
CA ASN A 105 10.92 -2.28 4.29
C ASN A 105 10.76 -1.50 2.98
N ARG A 106 9.50 -1.23 2.58
CA ARG A 106 9.17 -0.45 1.40
C ARG A 106 8.71 0.95 1.81
N PRO A 107 9.45 2.00 1.44
CA PRO A 107 9.18 3.34 1.92
C PRO A 107 7.89 3.89 1.32
N THR A 108 7.06 4.48 2.16
CA THR A 108 5.84 5.20 1.76
C THR A 108 5.71 6.51 2.53
N ASN A 109 5.17 7.54 1.88
CA ASN A 109 4.68 8.71 2.59
C ASN A 109 3.18 8.57 2.80
N THR A 110 2.71 8.93 3.99
CA THR A 110 1.28 8.94 4.32
C THR A 110 0.82 10.37 4.56
N ILE A 111 0.02 10.92 3.66
CA ILE A 111 -0.48 12.29 3.70
C ILE A 111 -1.99 12.26 4.00
N VAL A 112 -2.37 12.73 5.18
CA VAL A 112 -3.78 12.78 5.58
C VAL A 112 -4.26 14.22 5.60
N VAL A 113 -5.32 14.50 4.84
CA VAL A 113 -5.99 15.80 4.85
C VAL A 113 -7.32 15.71 5.59
N LYS A 114 -7.79 16.79 6.22
CA LYS A 114 -9.05 16.76 6.98
C LYS A 114 -10.25 16.40 6.10
N LYS A 115 -10.38 17.05 4.95
CA LYS A 115 -11.44 16.84 3.93
C LYS A 115 -10.92 17.38 2.61
N VAL A 116 -11.28 16.78 1.48
CA VAL A 116 -10.96 17.35 0.16
C VAL A 116 -11.92 18.51 -0.11
N SER A 117 -11.45 19.74 -0.03
CA SER A 117 -12.16 20.96 -0.41
C SER A 117 -11.38 21.63 -1.54
N PRO A 118 -11.94 22.64 -2.24
CA PRO A 118 -11.17 23.39 -3.24
C PRO A 118 -9.85 23.94 -2.70
N PHE A 119 -9.84 24.39 -1.44
CA PHE A 119 -8.64 24.86 -0.76
C PHE A 119 -7.61 23.75 -0.53
N THR A 120 -8.01 22.61 0.06
CA THR A 120 -7.06 21.53 0.35
C THR A 120 -6.59 20.83 -0.91
N LEU A 121 -7.43 20.76 -1.95
CA LEU A 121 -7.03 20.31 -3.27
C LEU A 121 -5.99 21.25 -3.89
N GLY A 122 -6.21 22.55 -3.85
CA GLY A 122 -5.23 23.54 -4.32
C GLY A 122 -3.90 23.45 -3.57
N ALA A 123 -3.94 23.27 -2.25
CA ALA A 123 -2.74 23.07 -1.44
C ALA A 123 -1.99 21.78 -1.79
N LEU A 124 -2.72 20.67 -2.02
CA LEU A 124 -2.11 19.40 -2.47
C LEU A 124 -1.46 19.54 -3.84
N ILE A 125 -2.10 20.23 -4.78
CA ILE A 125 -1.53 20.50 -6.11
C ILE A 125 -0.27 21.34 -5.98
N ALA A 126 -0.27 22.39 -5.16
CA ALA A 126 0.89 23.27 -4.99
C ALA A 126 2.06 22.62 -4.23
N MET A 127 1.81 21.53 -3.50
CA MET A 127 2.83 20.77 -2.78
C MET A 127 3.65 19.86 -3.72
N TYR A 128 3.08 19.44 -4.84
CA TYR A 128 3.74 18.65 -5.89
C TYR A 128 4.25 19.53 -7.02
#